data_AF-A0A7R9DC02-F1
#
_entry.id   AF-A0A7R9DC02-F1
#
_cell.length_a   1.000
_cell.length_b   1.000
_cell.length_c   1.000
_cell.angle_alpha   90.00
_cell.angle_beta   90.00
_cell.angle_gamma   90.00
#
_symmetry.space_group_name_H-M   'P 1'
#
loop_
_entity.id
_entity.type
_entity.pdbx_description
1 polymer ?
#
loop_
_entity_poly.entity_id
_entity_poly.type
_entity_poly.pdbx_seq_one_letter_code
_entity_poly.pdbx_strand_id
1 'polypeptide(L)'
;MKMTAVLLTTLFPSLKWLSLEDCVKDFTQMMKAQVDFTIEAHNLDTFSDNFKHISTVKFPRPIWPLTHPFLLVETFEEGHPMQDYVVLKDRQEEIHTKLAEVGINTILKMVFEDNFAHGDLHPGNMLVQDIPDSQVKKTTNKQKWFGKLRGSQSPPFHLVILDCGIVSSLDERGKICLKEVFSAVANKDGARVAQLFLEHSNHQCSDTDSFKQKMIEIVDSAVSKNVTLEQVVVSDLLSSLFSAVIHHKVKLDGSFSSVILAIMILEGLGRSLDPTIDIVEKAKPFLFSAM
;
A
#
# COMPACT_ATOMS: atom_id res chain seq x y z
N MET A 1 28.08 10.43 -5.24
CA MET A 1 27.44 9.24 -4.60
C MET A 1 27.53 7.98 -5.44
N LYS A 2 27.14 7.97 -6.72
CA LYS A 2 27.23 6.75 -7.55
C LYS A 2 28.67 6.22 -7.70
N MET A 3 29.62 7.11 -7.97
CA MET A 3 31.04 6.74 -8.11
C MET A 3 31.67 6.24 -6.80
N THR A 4 31.23 6.75 -5.65
CA THR A 4 31.66 6.24 -4.33
C THR A 4 31.02 4.90 -3.99
N ALA A 5 29.76 4.65 -4.38
CA ALA A 5 29.11 3.35 -4.22
C ALA A 5 29.78 2.26 -5.07
N VAL A 6 30.12 2.56 -6.33
CA VAL A 6 30.90 1.66 -7.20
C VAL A 6 32.26 1.36 -6.56
N LEU A 7 32.98 2.40 -6.10
CA LEU A 7 34.29 2.25 -5.48
C LEU A 7 34.23 1.39 -4.20
N LEU A 8 33.25 1.63 -3.32
CA LEU A 8 33.06 0.84 -2.09
C LEU A 8 32.71 -0.62 -2.40
N THR A 9 31.89 -0.86 -3.43
CA THR A 9 31.53 -2.21 -3.86
C THR A 9 32.72 -2.95 -4.48
N THR A 10 33.63 -2.24 -5.15
CA THR A 10 34.88 -2.81 -5.66
C THR A 10 35.92 -3.07 -4.56
N LEU A 11 35.96 -2.25 -3.51
CA LEU A 11 36.89 -2.39 -2.39
C LEU A 11 36.43 -3.45 -1.37
N PHE A 12 35.12 -3.62 -1.21
CA PHE A 12 34.53 -4.63 -0.32
C PHE A 12 33.50 -5.47 -1.10
N PRO A 13 33.92 -6.60 -1.70
CA PRO A 13 33.04 -7.47 -2.49
C PRO A 13 31.84 -8.03 -1.72
N SER A 14 31.90 -8.06 -0.38
CA SER A 14 30.78 -8.40 0.50
C SER A 14 29.64 -7.36 0.45
N LEU A 15 29.90 -6.12 0.02
CA LEU A 15 28.87 -5.09 -0.16
C LEU A 15 28.12 -5.24 -1.50
N LYS A 16 28.61 -6.08 -2.42
CA LYS A 16 27.93 -6.38 -3.70
C LYS A 16 26.52 -6.93 -3.49
N TRP A 17 26.31 -7.62 -2.36
CA TRP A 17 25.01 -8.19 -1.98
C TRP A 17 24.00 -7.15 -1.48
N LEU A 18 24.44 -5.96 -1.09
CA LEU A 18 23.55 -4.86 -0.70
C LEU A 18 23.00 -4.10 -1.91
N SER A 19 23.41 -4.47 -3.13
CA SER A 19 23.01 -3.77 -4.36
C SER A 19 23.12 -2.24 -4.21
N LEU A 20 24.20 -1.75 -3.57
CA LEU A 20 24.37 -0.33 -3.21
C LEU A 20 24.17 0.63 -4.38
N GLU A 21 24.53 0.20 -5.59
CA GLU A 21 24.29 0.96 -6.82
C GLU A 21 22.80 1.12 -7.14
N ASP A 22 22.02 0.05 -6.98
CA ASP A 22 20.56 0.07 -7.12
C ASP A 22 19.96 0.93 -6.01
N CYS A 23 20.37 0.74 -4.74
CA CYS A 23 19.90 1.57 -3.63
C CYS A 23 20.19 3.07 -3.85
N VAL A 24 21.38 3.44 -4.34
CA VAL A 24 21.71 4.83 -4.65
C VAL A 24 20.90 5.35 -5.83
N LYS A 25 20.62 4.52 -6.84
CA LYS A 25 19.79 4.88 -7.98
C LYS A 25 18.35 5.13 -7.53
N ASP A 26 17.78 4.22 -6.76
CA ASP A 26 16.41 4.29 -6.24
C ASP A 26 16.27 5.50 -5.30
N PHE A 27 17.23 5.70 -4.40
CA PHE A 27 17.29 6.89 -3.54
C PHE A 27 17.40 8.18 -4.36
N THR A 28 18.21 8.21 -5.41
CA THR A 28 18.33 9.39 -6.28
C THR A 28 17.02 9.68 -6.99
N GLN A 29 16.32 8.65 -7.46
CA GLN A 29 15.03 8.80 -8.15
C GLN A 29 13.96 9.30 -7.18
N MET A 30 13.90 8.74 -5.97
CA MET A 30 13.04 9.20 -4.89
C MET A 30 13.31 10.67 -4.55
N MET A 31 14.58 11.05 -4.35
CA MET A 31 14.92 12.43 -4.03
C MET A 31 14.60 13.41 -5.15
N LYS A 32 14.76 13.02 -6.42
CA LYS A 32 14.36 13.87 -7.54
C LYS A 32 12.85 14.11 -7.56
N ALA A 33 12.05 13.08 -7.27
CA ALA A 33 10.60 13.22 -7.16
C ALA A 33 10.19 14.22 -6.07
N GLN A 34 10.96 14.29 -4.99
CA GLN A 34 10.72 15.16 -3.84
C GLN A 34 11.19 16.62 -4.03
N VAL A 35 12.02 16.91 -5.04
CA VAL A 35 12.59 18.27 -5.26
C VAL A 35 11.90 19.02 -6.39
N ASP A 36 11.12 18.32 -7.23
CA ASP A 36 10.29 18.94 -8.27
C ASP A 36 8.81 18.80 -7.89
N PHE A 37 8.25 19.86 -7.33
CA PHE A 37 6.86 19.89 -6.85
C PHE A 37 5.81 19.77 -7.97
N THR A 38 6.19 19.88 -9.25
CA THR A 38 5.24 19.58 -10.34
C THR A 38 4.90 18.09 -10.41
N ILE A 39 5.80 17.22 -9.93
CA ILE A 39 5.58 15.78 -9.86
C ILE A 39 4.47 15.49 -8.86
N GLU A 40 4.57 16.03 -7.64
CA GLU A 40 3.53 15.90 -6.61
C GLU A 40 2.19 16.47 -7.09
N ALA A 41 2.21 17.65 -7.71
CA ALA A 41 1.01 18.25 -8.27
C ALA A 41 0.31 17.35 -9.32
N HIS A 42 1.08 16.78 -10.26
CA HIS A 42 0.51 15.86 -11.24
C HIS A 42 0.04 14.53 -10.61
N ASN A 43 0.68 14.08 -9.54
CA ASN A 43 0.22 12.92 -8.78
C ASN A 43 -1.12 13.23 -8.09
N LEU A 44 -1.28 14.40 -7.48
CA LEU A 44 -2.55 14.86 -6.89
C LEU A 44 -3.68 14.94 -7.93
N ASP A 45 -3.39 15.47 -9.12
CA ASP A 45 -4.35 15.49 -10.24
C ASP A 45 -4.76 14.05 -10.62
N THR A 46 -3.79 13.13 -10.74
CA THR A 46 -4.03 11.73 -11.09
C THR A 46 -4.86 11.01 -10.01
N PHE A 47 -4.53 11.20 -8.73
CA PHE A 47 -5.31 10.65 -7.63
C PHE A 47 -6.73 11.22 -7.61
N SER A 48 -6.89 12.53 -7.79
CA SER A 48 -8.20 13.17 -7.87
C SER A 48 -9.06 12.58 -8.98
N ASP A 49 -8.49 12.32 -10.15
CA ASP A 49 -9.18 11.70 -11.28
C ASP A 49 -9.52 10.23 -11.03
N ASN A 50 -8.60 9.46 -10.45
CA ASN A 50 -8.82 8.05 -10.09
C ASN A 50 -9.94 7.89 -9.06
N PHE A 51 -10.13 8.87 -8.17
CA PHE A 51 -11.13 8.83 -7.10
C PHE A 51 -12.37 9.69 -7.37
N LYS A 52 -12.54 10.29 -8.56
CA LYS A 52 -13.67 11.18 -8.88
C LYS A 52 -15.09 10.61 -8.66
N HIS A 53 -15.22 9.29 -8.59
CA HIS A 53 -16.49 8.58 -8.34
C HIS A 53 -16.63 8.03 -6.92
N ILE A 54 -15.63 8.25 -6.07
CA ILE A 54 -15.57 7.82 -4.68
C ILE A 54 -15.66 9.08 -3.81
N SER A 55 -16.85 9.34 -3.27
CA SER A 55 -17.08 10.58 -2.52
C SER A 55 -16.39 10.60 -1.16
N THR A 56 -15.93 9.47 -0.62
CA THR A 56 -15.38 9.36 0.74
C THR A 56 -13.89 9.67 0.83
N VAL A 57 -13.21 9.82 -0.31
CA VAL A 57 -11.76 10.07 -0.37
C VAL A 57 -11.53 11.38 -1.10
N LYS A 58 -10.63 12.21 -0.60
CA LYS A 58 -10.26 13.49 -1.19
C LYS A 58 -8.75 13.68 -1.21
N PHE A 59 -8.32 14.53 -2.12
CA PHE A 59 -6.94 14.97 -2.26
C PHE A 59 -6.95 16.51 -2.41
N PRO A 60 -5.93 17.22 -1.90
CA PRO A 60 -5.70 18.61 -2.24
C PRO A 60 -5.67 18.82 -3.75
N ARG A 61 -6.15 19.97 -4.21
CA ARG A 61 -6.12 20.32 -5.64
C ARG A 61 -5.02 21.31 -5.92
N PRO A 62 -4.05 20.97 -6.79
CA PRO A 62 -3.05 21.91 -7.26
C PRO A 62 -3.69 23.12 -7.94
N ILE A 63 -3.15 24.31 -7.70
CA ILE A 63 -3.61 25.56 -8.29
C ILE A 63 -2.66 25.94 -9.43
N TRP A 64 -2.94 25.41 -10.62
CA TRP A 64 -2.26 25.85 -11.84
C TRP A 64 -2.75 27.25 -12.26
N PRO A 65 -1.88 28.19 -12.69
CA PRO A 65 -0.45 28.06 -12.98
C PRO A 65 0.48 28.51 -11.84
N LEU A 66 0.00 28.63 -10.60
CA LEU A 66 0.81 29.07 -9.46
C LEU A 66 1.83 28.01 -9.02
N THR A 67 1.53 26.73 -9.27
CA THR A 67 2.43 25.61 -9.04
C THR A 67 3.54 25.54 -10.08
N HIS A 68 4.78 25.35 -9.62
CA HIS A 68 5.99 25.21 -10.44
C HIS A 68 7.03 24.34 -9.70
N PRO A 69 8.17 23.94 -10.30
CA PRO A 69 9.06 22.92 -9.72
C PRO A 69 9.57 23.18 -8.29
N PHE A 70 9.58 24.42 -7.84
CA PHE A 70 10.07 24.83 -6.50
C PHE A 70 8.98 25.42 -5.60
N LEU A 71 7.70 25.36 -6.00
CA LEU A 71 6.56 25.79 -5.19
C LEU A 71 5.31 24.99 -5.59
N LEU A 72 4.77 24.23 -4.63
CA LEU A 72 3.42 23.69 -4.73
C LEU A 72 2.42 24.68 -4.14
N VAL A 73 1.42 25.08 -4.92
CA VAL A 73 0.25 25.80 -4.39
C VAL A 73 -0.96 24.91 -4.60
N GLU A 74 -1.69 24.61 -3.52
CA GLU A 74 -2.84 23.71 -3.54
C GLU A 74 -3.96 24.19 -2.62
N THR A 75 -5.11 23.51 -2.66
CA THR A 75 -6.22 23.79 -1.74
C THR A 75 -5.85 23.44 -0.31
N PHE A 76 -6.29 24.27 0.63
CA PHE A 76 -6.21 23.94 2.04
C PHE A 76 -7.32 22.97 2.42
N GLU A 77 -6.96 21.83 2.99
CA GLU A 77 -7.89 20.82 3.47
C GLU A 77 -7.98 20.86 5.00
N GLU A 78 -9.14 21.26 5.52
CA GLU A 78 -9.43 21.19 6.96
C GLU A 78 -9.73 19.74 7.38
N GLY A 79 -9.17 19.30 8.50
CA GLY A 79 -9.46 18.00 9.10
C GLY A 79 -8.60 17.70 10.33
N HIS A 80 -8.96 16.63 11.04
CA HIS A 80 -8.20 16.12 12.19
C HIS A 80 -7.18 15.08 11.74
N PRO A 81 -5.95 15.08 12.27
CA PRO A 81 -4.95 14.05 11.96
C PRO A 81 -5.47 12.64 12.24
N MET A 82 -5.20 11.70 11.33
CA MET A 82 -5.61 10.30 11.49
C MET A 82 -5.06 9.65 12.77
N GLN A 83 -3.89 10.09 13.25
CA GLN A 83 -3.29 9.62 14.50
C GLN A 83 -4.18 9.82 15.71
N ASP A 84 -4.98 10.88 15.73
CA ASP A 84 -5.83 11.21 16.89
C ASP A 84 -6.88 10.11 17.08
N TYR A 85 -7.41 9.54 16.00
CA TYR A 85 -8.36 8.43 16.03
C TYR A 85 -7.72 7.09 16.42
N VAL A 86 -6.42 6.94 16.21
CA VAL A 86 -5.66 5.74 16.62
C VAL A 86 -5.35 5.79 18.12
N VAL A 87 -5.00 6.96 18.64
CA VAL A 87 -4.57 7.16 20.03
C VAL A 87 -5.76 7.37 20.97
N LEU A 88 -6.74 8.17 20.56
CA LEU A 88 -7.90 8.54 21.37
C LEU A 88 -9.04 7.57 21.09
N LYS A 89 -9.10 6.47 21.85
CA LYS A 89 -10.18 5.47 21.79
C LYS A 89 -11.49 5.93 22.43
N ASP A 90 -11.85 7.20 22.30
CA ASP A 90 -13.08 7.75 22.89
C ASP A 90 -14.31 7.30 22.09
N ARG A 91 -14.89 6.16 22.49
CA ARG A 91 -16.28 5.69 22.30
C ARG A 91 -16.99 5.89 20.93
N GLN A 92 -16.28 6.17 19.84
CA GLN A 92 -16.85 6.26 18.49
C GLN A 92 -16.46 5.05 17.63
N GLU A 93 -16.72 3.85 18.16
CA GLU A 93 -16.41 2.56 17.52
C GLU A 93 -16.93 2.48 16.08
N GLU A 94 -18.12 3.03 15.81
CA GLU A 94 -18.70 3.08 14.46
C GLU A 94 -17.86 3.93 13.47
N ILE A 95 -17.30 5.05 13.92
CA ILE A 95 -16.46 5.90 13.06
C ILE A 95 -15.13 5.22 12.80
N HIS A 96 -14.55 4.53 13.79
CA HIS A 96 -13.29 3.80 13.63
C HIS A 96 -13.43 2.65 12.62
N THR A 97 -14.49 1.85 12.73
CA THR A 97 -14.79 0.79 11.75
C THR A 97 -14.97 1.35 10.34
N LYS A 98 -15.71 2.45 10.19
CA LYS A 98 -15.89 3.11 8.88
C LYS A 98 -14.57 3.66 8.33
N LEU A 99 -13.74 4.27 9.17
CA LEU A 99 -12.43 4.79 8.79
C LEU A 99 -11.51 3.66 8.31
N ALA A 100 -11.45 2.56 9.06
CA ALA A 100 -10.69 1.37 8.70
C ALA A 100 -11.15 0.81 7.35
N GLU A 101 -12.46 0.69 7.14
CA GLU A 101 -13.03 0.22 5.88
C GLU A 101 -12.69 1.15 4.70
N VAL A 102 -12.82 2.48 4.86
CA VAL A 102 -12.47 3.45 3.82
C VAL A 102 -10.97 3.39 3.51
N GLY A 103 -10.11 3.34 4.52
CA GLY A 103 -8.65 3.24 4.35
C GLY A 103 -8.23 1.99 3.57
N ILE A 104 -8.77 0.82 3.97
CA ILE A 104 -8.46 -0.45 3.29
C ILE A 104 -8.98 -0.47 1.85
N ASN A 105 -10.21 -0.02 1.61
CA ASN A 105 -10.74 0.03 0.25
C ASN A 105 -9.91 1.00 -0.63
N THR A 106 -9.44 2.11 -0.05
CA THR A 106 -8.60 3.10 -0.73
C THR A 106 -7.27 2.49 -1.20
N ILE A 107 -6.53 1.80 -0.33
CA ILE A 107 -5.25 1.19 -0.71
C ILE A 107 -5.45 0.04 -1.71
N LEU A 108 -6.49 -0.79 -1.52
CA LEU A 108 -6.76 -1.90 -2.44
C LEU A 108 -7.09 -1.38 -3.84
N LYS A 109 -7.84 -0.28 -3.96
CA LYS A 109 -8.07 0.38 -5.24
C LYS A 109 -6.77 0.86 -5.88
N MET A 110 -5.98 1.63 -5.13
CA MET A 110 -4.72 2.19 -5.61
C MET A 110 -3.77 1.10 -6.15
N VAL A 111 -3.68 -0.03 -5.44
CA VAL A 111 -2.79 -1.14 -5.78
C VAL A 111 -3.34 -2.00 -6.92
N PHE A 112 -4.58 -2.48 -6.80
CA PHE A 112 -5.10 -3.52 -7.70
C PHE A 112 -5.91 -2.99 -8.88
N GLU A 113 -6.54 -1.81 -8.77
CA GLU A 113 -7.35 -1.21 -9.84
C GLU A 113 -6.54 -0.15 -10.60
N ASP A 114 -5.93 0.79 -9.90
CA ASP A 114 -5.26 1.94 -10.53
C ASP A 114 -3.80 1.63 -10.91
N ASN A 115 -3.16 0.67 -10.22
CA ASN A 115 -1.71 0.44 -10.26
C ASN A 115 -0.92 1.75 -10.07
N PHE A 116 -1.42 2.59 -9.16
CA PHE A 116 -0.90 3.91 -8.84
C PHE A 116 -1.05 4.08 -7.32
N ALA A 117 -0.08 3.53 -6.59
CA ALA A 117 -0.12 3.45 -5.14
C ALA A 117 0.69 4.57 -4.50
N HIS A 118 0.11 5.19 -3.47
CA HIS A 118 0.80 6.17 -2.66
C HIS A 118 1.94 5.51 -1.89
N GLY A 119 3.18 5.94 -2.16
CA GLY A 119 4.40 5.28 -1.71
C GLY A 119 4.78 5.56 -0.25
N ASP A 120 4.24 6.62 0.35
CA ASP A 120 4.45 6.95 1.76
C ASP A 120 3.13 7.19 2.51
N LEU A 121 2.18 6.28 2.33
CA LEU A 121 0.84 6.43 2.90
C LEU A 121 0.84 5.98 4.36
N HIS A 122 1.20 6.88 5.27
CA HIS A 122 1.13 6.68 6.72
C HIS A 122 0.09 7.63 7.35
N PRO A 123 -0.31 7.43 8.62
CA PRO A 123 -1.36 8.25 9.24
C PRO A 123 -1.09 9.78 9.24
N GLY A 124 0.17 10.21 9.06
CA GLY A 124 0.53 11.64 9.05
C GLY A 124 0.19 12.34 7.75
N ASN A 125 0.02 11.56 6.69
CA ASN A 125 -0.43 12.02 5.38
C ASN A 125 -1.94 11.79 5.22
N MET A 126 -2.68 11.70 6.33
CA MET A 126 -4.12 11.49 6.34
C MET A 126 -4.82 12.44 7.31
N LEU A 127 -5.89 13.07 6.84
CA LEU A 127 -6.81 13.81 7.68
C LEU A 127 -8.22 13.20 7.60
N VAL A 128 -8.96 13.32 8.69
CA VAL A 128 -10.38 13.03 8.76
C VAL A 128 -11.13 14.35 8.77
N GLN A 129 -11.88 14.62 7.70
CA GLN A 129 -12.68 15.83 7.53
C GLN A 129 -14.15 15.49 7.78
N ASP A 130 -14.72 16.01 8.87
CA ASP A 130 -16.13 15.78 9.20
C ASP A 130 -17.07 16.41 8.17
N ILE A 131 -18.16 15.71 7.86
CA ILE A 131 -19.25 16.19 7.02
C ILE A 131 -20.41 16.59 7.93
N PRO A 132 -20.92 17.84 7.85
CA PRO A 132 -22.07 18.25 8.64
C PRO A 132 -23.29 17.35 8.37
N ASP A 133 -24.03 16.98 9.42
CA ASP A 133 -25.23 16.11 9.35
C ASP A 133 -26.28 16.57 8.33
N SER A 134 -26.36 17.88 8.07
CA SER A 134 -27.25 18.49 7.08
C SER A 134 -26.92 18.09 5.63
N GLN A 135 -25.68 17.69 5.35
CA GLN A 135 -25.21 17.22 4.05
C GLN A 135 -25.22 15.69 3.94
N VAL A 136 -25.02 14.96 5.05
CA VAL A 136 -25.06 13.48 5.10
C VAL A 136 -26.44 12.93 4.71
N LYS A 137 -27.53 13.58 5.13
CA LYS A 137 -28.91 13.12 4.84
C LYS A 137 -29.32 13.23 3.36
N LYS A 138 -28.54 13.92 2.51
CA LYS A 138 -28.79 14.02 1.06
C LYS A 138 -27.98 13.02 0.23
N THR A 139 -27.07 12.27 0.85
CA THR A 139 -26.15 11.35 0.18
C THR A 139 -26.45 9.88 0.52
N THR A 140 -27.64 9.40 0.16
CA THR A 140 -27.81 7.97 -0.21
C THR A 140 -27.16 7.72 -1.58
N ASN A 141 -25.91 8.13 -1.74
CA ASN A 141 -25.16 7.86 -2.95
C ASN A 141 -24.58 6.47 -2.78
N LYS A 142 -25.17 5.50 -3.47
CA LYS A 142 -24.53 4.21 -3.62
C LYS A 142 -23.16 4.46 -4.28
N GLN A 143 -22.09 4.27 -3.53
CA GLN A 143 -20.75 4.46 -4.05
C GLN A 143 -20.36 3.23 -4.86
N LYS A 144 -19.71 3.48 -5.98
CA LYS A 144 -19.23 2.42 -6.86
C LYS A 144 -17.78 2.12 -6.48
N TRP A 145 -17.61 1.16 -5.59
CA TRP A 145 -16.31 0.55 -5.30
C TRP A 145 -16.20 -0.73 -6.14
N PHE A 146 -15.15 -0.86 -6.96
CA PHE A 146 -14.84 -2.09 -7.69
C PHE A 146 -15.98 -2.55 -8.61
N GLY A 147 -16.64 -1.61 -9.29
CA GLY A 147 -17.75 -1.92 -10.19
C GLY A 147 -19.09 -2.26 -9.52
N LYS A 148 -19.12 -2.50 -8.20
CA LYS A 148 -20.33 -2.87 -7.44
C LYS A 148 -20.81 -1.69 -6.59
N LEU A 149 -22.13 -1.50 -6.58
CA LEU A 149 -22.77 -0.55 -5.66
C LEU A 149 -22.76 -1.16 -4.27
N ARG A 150 -21.92 -0.66 -3.35
CA ARG A 150 -21.99 -1.03 -1.93
C ARG A 150 -23.05 -0.15 -1.25
N GLY A 151 -24.05 -0.81 -0.67
CA GLY A 151 -25.11 -0.16 0.10
C GLY A 151 -24.71 -0.06 1.56
N SER A 152 -23.99 0.99 1.92
CA SER A 152 -23.86 1.43 3.31
C SER A 152 -24.16 2.93 3.35
N GLN A 153 -24.68 3.40 4.49
CA GLN A 153 -24.77 4.83 4.76
C GLN A 153 -23.38 5.45 4.51
N SER A 154 -23.31 6.50 3.70
CA SER A 154 -22.05 7.20 3.46
C SER A 154 -21.47 7.61 4.82
N PRO A 155 -20.17 7.38 5.08
CA PRO A 155 -19.56 7.79 6.33
C PRO A 155 -19.73 9.31 6.51
N PRO A 156 -19.86 9.80 7.75
CA PRO A 156 -20.05 11.22 8.04
C PRO A 156 -18.73 12.01 7.93
N PHE A 157 -17.77 11.55 7.13
CA PHE A 157 -16.46 12.15 6.96
C PHE A 157 -15.91 11.90 5.54
N HIS A 158 -14.93 12.69 5.15
CA HIS A 158 -13.99 12.40 4.07
C HIS A 158 -12.64 12.01 4.65
N LEU A 159 -12.03 10.97 4.08
CA LEU A 159 -10.61 10.68 4.27
C LEU A 159 -9.82 11.55 3.27
N VAL A 160 -9.06 12.51 3.77
CA VAL A 160 -8.19 13.36 2.95
C VAL A 160 -6.79 12.76 2.97
N ILE A 161 -6.21 12.54 1.79
CA ILE A 161 -4.83 12.05 1.64
C ILE A 161 -3.96 13.20 1.15
N LEU A 162 -2.86 13.43 1.87
CA LEU A 162 -1.87 14.48 1.62
C LEU A 162 -0.56 13.87 1.11
N ASP A 163 0.41 14.71 0.74
CA ASP A 163 1.78 14.34 0.37
C ASP A 163 1.85 13.21 -0.67
N CYS A 164 1.32 13.49 -1.85
CA CYS A 164 1.36 12.55 -2.98
C CYS A 164 2.69 12.61 -3.75
N GLY A 165 3.78 13.03 -3.11
CA GLY A 165 5.09 13.21 -3.76
C GLY A 165 5.76 11.89 -4.13
N ILE A 166 5.44 10.79 -3.43
CA ILE A 166 5.95 9.45 -3.72
C ILE A 166 4.82 8.57 -4.21
N VAL A 167 4.96 8.03 -5.43
CA VAL A 167 4.04 7.06 -6.00
C VAL A 167 4.82 5.83 -6.46
N SER A 168 4.20 4.67 -6.33
CA SER A 168 4.72 3.38 -6.80
C SER A 168 3.71 2.72 -7.73
N SER A 169 4.22 2.17 -8.82
CA SER A 169 3.45 1.39 -9.80
C SER A 169 4.24 0.15 -10.16
N LEU A 170 3.53 -0.95 -10.40
CA LEU A 170 4.12 -2.23 -10.77
C LEU A 170 4.13 -2.39 -12.29
N ASP A 171 5.19 -3.00 -12.82
CA ASP A 171 5.15 -3.49 -14.20
C ASP A 171 4.18 -4.68 -14.32
N GLU A 172 3.86 -5.12 -15.55
CA GLU A 172 2.91 -6.22 -15.76
C GLU A 172 3.31 -7.50 -15.00
N ARG A 173 4.61 -7.80 -14.92
CA ARG A 173 5.12 -8.94 -14.18
C ARG A 173 4.89 -8.78 -12.68
N GLY A 174 5.19 -7.62 -12.13
CA GLY A 174 4.94 -7.28 -10.73
C GLY A 174 3.46 -7.37 -10.35
N LYS A 175 2.56 -6.90 -11.22
CA LYS A 175 1.10 -7.02 -11.02
C LYS A 175 0.63 -8.47 -10.97
N ILE A 176 1.10 -9.29 -11.92
CA ILE A 176 0.78 -10.72 -11.97
C ILE A 176 1.31 -11.41 -10.71
N CYS A 177 2.60 -11.20 -10.39
CA CYS A 177 3.24 -11.76 -9.21
C CYS A 177 2.49 -11.39 -7.93
N LEU A 178 2.12 -10.12 -7.75
CA LEU A 178 1.37 -9.67 -6.58
C LEU A 178 0.04 -10.43 -6.45
N LYS A 179 -0.76 -10.49 -7.52
CA LYS A 179 -2.05 -11.21 -7.52
C LYS A 179 -1.88 -12.70 -7.24
N GLU A 180 -0.87 -13.33 -7.84
CA GLU A 180 -0.59 -14.75 -7.63
C GLU A 180 -0.10 -15.06 -6.22
N VAL A 181 0.74 -14.19 -5.62
CA VAL A 181 1.20 -14.34 -4.23
C VAL A 181 0.02 -14.26 -3.28
N PHE A 182 -0.84 -13.25 -3.42
CA PHE A 182 -2.04 -13.13 -2.60
C PHE A 182 -3.01 -14.32 -2.78
N SER A 183 -3.17 -14.80 -4.02
CA SER A 183 -4.00 -15.97 -4.32
C SER A 183 -3.42 -17.25 -3.71
N ALA A 184 -2.10 -17.45 -3.79
CA ALA A 184 -1.41 -18.59 -3.21
C ALA A 184 -1.52 -18.58 -1.68
N VAL A 185 -1.34 -17.42 -1.04
CA VAL A 185 -1.57 -17.24 0.41
C VAL A 185 -3.00 -17.59 0.78
N ALA A 186 -4.00 -17.08 0.04
CA ALA A 186 -5.41 -17.36 0.31
C ALA A 186 -5.75 -18.86 0.17
N ASN A 187 -5.07 -19.56 -0.74
CA ASN A 187 -5.19 -21.01 -0.95
C ASN A 187 -4.28 -21.85 -0.04
N LYS A 188 -3.55 -21.23 0.89
CA LYS A 188 -2.59 -21.89 1.80
C LYS A 188 -1.46 -22.62 1.07
N ASP A 189 -1.02 -22.08 -0.06
CA ASP A 189 -0.01 -22.68 -0.93
C ASP A 189 1.34 -21.95 -0.80
N GLY A 190 2.06 -22.22 0.29
CA GLY A 190 3.39 -21.63 0.53
C GLY A 190 4.46 -22.09 -0.47
N ALA A 191 4.29 -23.26 -1.08
CA ALA A 191 5.19 -23.75 -2.13
C ALA A 191 5.06 -22.88 -3.40
N ARG A 192 3.82 -22.54 -3.80
CA ARG A 192 3.58 -21.62 -4.91
C ARG A 192 4.09 -20.22 -4.60
N VAL A 193 3.94 -19.72 -3.38
CA VAL A 193 4.54 -18.42 -2.97
C VAL A 193 6.05 -18.41 -3.19
N ALA A 194 6.75 -19.47 -2.76
CA ALA A 194 8.19 -19.59 -2.98
C ALA A 194 8.55 -19.59 -4.47
N GLN A 195 7.81 -20.36 -5.27
CA GLN A 195 8.02 -20.44 -6.71
C GLN A 195 7.87 -19.08 -7.38
N LEU A 196 6.82 -18.32 -7.04
CA LEU A 196 6.57 -16.99 -7.60
C LEU A 196 7.72 -16.02 -7.32
N PHE A 197 8.23 -15.99 -6.09
CA PHE A 197 9.36 -15.14 -5.74
C PHE A 197 10.66 -15.55 -6.45
N LEU A 198 10.86 -16.85 -6.69
CA LEU A 198 12.03 -17.34 -7.42
C LEU A 198 11.93 -17.07 -8.93
N GLU A 199 10.75 -17.23 -9.53
CA GLU A 199 10.48 -16.98 -10.96
C GLU A 199 10.62 -15.49 -11.31
N HIS A 200 10.27 -14.60 -10.37
CA HIS A 200 10.31 -13.15 -10.58
C HIS A 200 11.61 -12.49 -10.07
N SER A 201 12.52 -13.25 -9.45
CA SER A 201 13.84 -12.76 -9.03
C SER A 201 14.88 -12.88 -10.15
N ASN A 202 15.55 -11.77 -10.47
CA ASN A 202 16.63 -11.73 -11.45
C ASN A 202 17.97 -12.31 -10.92
N HIS A 203 18.00 -12.86 -9.70
CA HIS A 203 19.21 -13.44 -9.09
C HIS A 203 18.93 -14.82 -8.47
N GLN A 204 19.93 -15.70 -8.56
CA GLN A 204 19.86 -17.05 -8.00
C GLN A 204 19.93 -16.99 -6.47
N CYS A 205 18.82 -17.36 -5.85
CA CYS A 205 18.74 -17.67 -4.42
C CYS A 205 19.85 -18.65 -4.04
N SER A 206 20.61 -18.36 -2.98
CA SER A 206 21.75 -19.19 -2.58
C SER A 206 21.36 -20.58 -2.08
N ASP A 207 20.15 -20.73 -1.54
CA ASP A 207 19.59 -21.99 -1.08
C ASP A 207 18.08 -22.01 -1.35
N THR A 208 17.72 -22.54 -2.52
CA THR A 208 16.34 -22.56 -3.01
C THR A 208 15.45 -23.51 -2.20
N ASP A 209 16.00 -24.60 -1.69
CA ASP A 209 15.22 -25.60 -0.96
C ASP A 209 14.92 -25.12 0.46
N SER A 210 15.89 -24.51 1.15
CA SER A 210 15.65 -23.83 2.42
C SER A 210 14.64 -22.69 2.28
N PHE A 211 14.73 -21.89 1.20
CA PHE A 211 13.78 -20.82 0.94
C PHE A 211 12.35 -21.34 0.75
N LYS A 212 12.17 -22.39 -0.06
CA LYS A 212 10.86 -23.02 -0.26
C LYS A 212 10.29 -23.56 1.05
N GLN A 213 11.10 -24.27 1.83
CA GLN A 213 10.66 -24.80 3.11
C GLN A 213 10.24 -23.68 4.05
N LYS A 214 11.01 -22.58 4.09
CA LYS A 214 10.68 -21.42 4.93
C LYS A 214 9.37 -20.75 4.52
N MET A 215 9.11 -20.62 3.23
CA MET A 215 7.86 -20.06 2.72
C MET A 215 6.63 -20.92 3.05
N ILE A 216 6.77 -22.25 2.98
CA ILE A 216 5.74 -23.21 3.42
C ILE A 216 5.45 -23.01 4.91
N GLU A 217 6.48 -22.98 5.75
CA GLU A 217 6.32 -22.74 7.20
C GLU A 217 5.60 -21.43 7.51
N ILE A 218 5.94 -20.34 6.81
CA ILE A 218 5.34 -19.02 7.01
C ILE A 218 3.85 -19.05 6.67
N VAL A 219 3.48 -19.61 5.52
CA VAL A 219 2.07 -19.69 5.10
C VAL A 219 1.28 -20.66 6.00
N ASP A 220 1.84 -21.81 6.36
CA ASP A 220 1.20 -22.76 7.26
C ASP A 220 0.96 -22.17 8.66
N SER A 221 1.93 -21.41 9.16
CA SER A 221 1.82 -20.72 10.46
C SER A 221 0.77 -19.62 10.43
N ALA A 222 0.68 -18.87 9.32
CA ALA A 222 -0.31 -17.80 9.18
C ALA A 222 -1.74 -18.32 9.09
N VAL A 223 -1.96 -19.52 8.55
CA VAL A 223 -3.30 -20.06 8.26
C VAL A 223 -3.62 -21.35 9.04
N SER A 224 -3.06 -21.49 10.24
CA SER A 224 -3.14 -22.69 11.09
C SER A 224 -4.58 -23.22 11.28
N LYS A 225 -4.70 -24.54 11.54
CA LYS A 225 -5.92 -25.37 11.35
C LYS A 225 -7.22 -24.91 12.04
N ASN A 226 -7.19 -23.96 12.98
CA ASN A 226 -8.35 -23.46 13.71
C ASN A 226 -8.59 -21.95 13.56
N VAL A 227 -7.84 -21.28 12.68
CA VAL A 227 -7.95 -19.83 12.45
C VAL A 227 -8.73 -19.61 11.15
N THR A 228 -9.86 -18.90 11.23
CA THR A 228 -10.54 -18.37 10.04
C THR A 228 -9.63 -17.32 9.40
N LEU A 229 -9.70 -17.15 8.07
CA LEU A 229 -8.91 -16.11 7.34
C LEU A 229 -9.06 -14.70 7.97
N GLU A 230 -10.13 -14.49 8.72
CA GLU A 230 -10.47 -13.28 9.50
C GLU A 230 -9.40 -12.88 10.54
N GLN A 231 -8.62 -13.83 11.08
CA GLN A 231 -7.60 -13.51 12.09
C GLN A 231 -6.17 -13.48 11.54
N VAL A 232 -5.98 -13.61 10.22
CA VAL A 232 -4.65 -13.49 9.63
C VAL A 232 -4.19 -12.04 9.72
N VAL A 233 -3.15 -11.79 10.52
CA VAL A 233 -2.47 -10.50 10.55
C VAL A 233 -1.57 -10.44 9.31
N VAL A 234 -2.01 -9.67 8.31
CA VAL A 234 -1.35 -9.64 6.99
C VAL A 234 0.03 -9.01 7.11
N SER A 235 0.20 -8.03 8.02
CA SER A 235 1.51 -7.43 8.30
C SER A 235 2.53 -8.44 8.84
N ASP A 236 2.15 -9.35 9.75
CA ASP A 236 3.03 -10.38 10.29
C ASP A 236 3.45 -11.39 9.21
N LEU A 237 2.48 -11.82 8.38
CA LEU A 237 2.74 -12.69 7.25
C LEU A 237 3.70 -12.03 6.25
N LEU A 238 3.37 -10.83 5.76
CA LEU A 238 4.19 -10.12 4.78
C LEU A 238 5.57 -9.79 5.35
N SER A 239 5.68 -9.40 6.63
CA SER A 239 6.97 -9.19 7.31
C SER A 239 7.82 -10.45 7.31
N SER A 240 7.22 -11.60 7.61
CA SER A 240 7.91 -12.89 7.65
C SER A 240 8.36 -13.31 6.25
N LEU A 241 7.50 -13.15 5.23
CA LEU A 241 7.86 -13.40 3.83
C LEU A 241 9.02 -12.50 3.40
N PHE A 242 8.97 -11.20 3.72
CA PHE A 242 10.02 -10.24 3.37
C PHE A 242 11.35 -10.56 4.08
N SER A 243 11.28 -10.92 5.36
CA SER A 243 12.44 -11.37 6.12
C SER A 243 13.08 -12.61 5.46
N ALA A 244 12.27 -13.57 5.01
CA ALA A 244 12.76 -14.76 4.31
C ALA A 244 13.40 -14.41 2.95
N VAL A 245 12.79 -13.51 2.18
CA VAL A 245 13.34 -12.99 0.92
C VAL A 245 14.71 -12.35 1.13
N ILE A 246 14.83 -11.46 2.13
CA ILE A 246 16.09 -10.78 2.45
C ILE A 246 17.14 -11.81 2.91
N HIS A 247 16.79 -12.70 3.83
CA HIS A 247 17.70 -13.71 4.38
C HIS A 247 18.26 -14.63 3.30
N HIS A 248 17.39 -15.07 2.37
CA HIS A 248 17.77 -15.96 1.27
C HIS A 248 18.22 -15.22 0.01
N LYS A 249 18.41 -13.89 0.10
CA LYS A 249 18.94 -13.02 -0.95
C LYS A 249 18.16 -13.11 -2.27
N VAL A 250 16.84 -13.23 -2.17
CA VAL A 250 15.93 -13.18 -3.32
C VAL A 250 15.72 -11.70 -3.67
N LYS A 251 16.03 -11.30 -4.92
CA LYS A 251 15.96 -9.89 -5.30
C LYS A 251 14.52 -9.51 -5.64
N LEU A 252 13.99 -8.53 -4.91
CA LEU A 252 12.71 -7.89 -5.24
C LEU A 252 12.93 -6.55 -5.93
N ASP A 253 11.96 -6.18 -6.77
CA ASP A 253 11.89 -4.84 -7.34
C ASP A 253 11.52 -3.80 -6.27
N GLY A 254 12.05 -2.59 -6.40
CA GLY A 254 11.79 -1.50 -5.47
C GLY A 254 10.31 -1.11 -5.42
N SER A 255 9.64 -1.06 -6.58
CA SER A 255 8.20 -0.74 -6.65
C SER A 255 7.35 -1.84 -6.00
N PHE A 256 7.74 -3.11 -6.16
CA PHE A 256 7.07 -4.23 -5.50
C PHE A 256 7.20 -4.12 -3.97
N SER A 257 8.39 -3.79 -3.49
CA SER A 257 8.67 -3.61 -2.07
C SER A 257 7.85 -2.46 -1.47
N SER A 258 7.78 -1.33 -2.19
CA SER A 258 7.00 -0.15 -1.78
C SER A 258 5.49 -0.46 -1.65
N VAL A 259 4.92 -1.17 -2.64
CA VAL A 259 3.50 -1.58 -2.59
C VAL A 259 3.21 -2.51 -1.41
N ILE A 260 4.08 -3.49 -1.15
CA ILE A 260 3.93 -4.39 0.00
C ILE A 260 4.01 -3.62 1.32
N LEU A 261 4.95 -2.68 1.44
CA LEU A 261 5.07 -1.83 2.63
C LEU A 261 3.83 -0.97 2.86
N ALA A 262 3.28 -0.36 1.80
CA ALA A 262 2.05 0.43 1.89
C ALA A 262 0.87 -0.42 2.38
N ILE A 263 0.73 -1.65 1.87
CA ILE A 263 -0.30 -2.60 2.35
C ILE A 263 -0.11 -2.92 3.83
N MET A 264 1.12 -3.17 4.28
CA MET A 264 1.43 -3.48 5.69
C MET A 264 1.10 -2.33 6.63
N ILE A 265 1.48 -1.09 6.27
CA ILE A 265 1.22 0.10 7.10
C ILE A 265 -0.29 0.35 7.22
N LEU A 266 -1.02 0.26 6.11
CA LEU A 266 -2.47 0.44 6.09
C LEU A 266 -3.21 -0.68 6.81
N GLU A 267 -2.70 -1.91 6.76
CA GLU A 267 -3.25 -2.99 7.56
C GLU A 267 -3.09 -2.76 9.05
N GLY A 268 -1.89 -2.36 9.49
CA GLY A 268 -1.63 -2.00 10.87
C GLY A 268 -2.51 -0.85 11.35
N LEU A 269 -2.72 0.17 10.50
CA LEU A 269 -3.65 1.26 10.77
C LEU A 269 -5.09 0.76 10.86
N GLY A 270 -5.55 -0.03 9.89
CA GLY A 270 -6.89 -0.59 9.84
C GLY A 270 -7.21 -1.40 11.10
N ARG A 271 -6.30 -2.28 11.55
CA ARG A 271 -6.46 -3.06 12.79
C ARG A 271 -6.37 -2.22 14.06
N SER A 272 -5.62 -1.13 14.04
CA SER A 272 -5.54 -0.21 15.17
C SER A 272 -6.87 0.53 15.41
N LEU A 273 -7.62 0.77 14.33
CA LEU A 273 -8.95 1.38 14.37
C LEU A 273 -10.04 0.33 14.62
N ASP A 274 -10.01 -0.78 13.89
CA ASP A 274 -10.94 -1.89 13.99
C ASP A 274 -10.19 -3.23 14.02
N PRO A 275 -10.00 -3.83 15.20
CA PRO A 275 -9.29 -5.10 15.33
C PRO A 275 -9.94 -6.28 14.59
N THR A 276 -11.21 -6.18 14.23
CA THR A 276 -12.00 -7.24 13.60
C THR A 276 -11.95 -7.21 12.08
N ILE A 277 -11.28 -6.21 11.49
CA ILE A 277 -11.27 -6.04 10.04
C ILE A 277 -10.43 -7.12 9.33
N ASP A 278 -11.04 -7.75 8.31
CA ASP A 278 -10.40 -8.77 7.48
C ASP A 278 -10.02 -8.18 6.11
N ILE A 279 -8.74 -7.88 5.92
CA ILE A 279 -8.23 -7.35 4.65
C ILE A 279 -8.24 -8.38 3.54
N VAL A 280 -8.00 -9.66 3.86
CA VAL A 280 -7.99 -10.72 2.85
C VAL A 280 -9.39 -10.85 2.27
N GLU A 281 -10.44 -10.80 3.10
CA GLU A 281 -11.83 -10.73 2.64
C GLU A 281 -12.08 -9.53 1.74
N LYS A 282 -11.67 -8.32 2.16
CA LYS A 282 -11.85 -7.10 1.38
C LYS A 282 -11.09 -7.12 0.05
N ALA A 283 -9.97 -7.85 -0.02
CA ALA A 283 -9.16 -8.02 -1.22
C ALA A 283 -9.70 -9.09 -2.19
N LYS A 284 -10.54 -10.03 -1.75
CA LYS A 284 -11.11 -11.10 -2.60
C LYS A 284 -11.67 -10.61 -3.94
N PRO A 285 -12.44 -9.50 -4.01
CA PRO A 285 -12.97 -9.01 -5.27
C PRO A 285 -11.89 -8.69 -6.32
N PHE A 286 -10.68 -8.32 -5.91
CA PHE A 286 -9.59 -7.94 -6.80
C PHE A 286 -8.68 -9.11 -7.17
N LEU A 287 -8.57 -10.08 -6.26
CA LEU A 287 -7.78 -11.29 -6.45
C LEU A 287 -8.50 -12.28 -7.36
N PHE A 288 -9.84 -12.32 -7.28
CA PHE A 288 -10.67 -13.30 -7.97
C PHE A 288 -11.62 -12.71 -9.02
N SER A 289 -11.55 -11.40 -9.31
CA SER A 289 -12.19 -10.84 -10.51
C SER A 289 -11.45 -11.36 -11.75
N ALA A 290 -12.18 -12.08 -12.60
CA ALA A 290 -11.66 -12.65 -13.84
C ALA A 290 -11.10 -11.58 -14.79
N MET A 291 -10.08 -11.99 -15.56
CA MET A 291 -9.54 -11.30 -16.74
C MET A 291 -10.63 -10.83 -17.71
#